data_AF-A0A7L2X2I9-F1
#
_entry.id   AF-A0A7L2X2I9-F1
#
_cell.length_a   1.000
_cell.length_b   1.000
_cell.length_c   1.000
_cell.angle_alpha   90.00
_cell.angle_beta   90.00
_cell.angle_gamma   90.00
#
_symmetry.space_group_name_H-M   'P 1'
#
loop_
_entity.id
_entity.type
_entity.pdbx_description
1 polymer ?
#
loop_
_entity_poly.entity_id
_entity_poly.type
_entity_poly.pdbx_seq_one_letter_code
_entity_poly.pdbx_strand_id
1 'polypeptide(L)'
;LTFGLWDYGVFGLMLLISTGIGLFHGLVKGGQKTSEDFFTGGRRMSALPVGLSLSASFMSAIQVLGVPAEAYRYGAKFLWMCLGQLLNTLLTAQLFLPIFYRLRLTSTYEYLERRFSRSVRLCGTLQYVVATMLYTGIVIYAPALILNQVTGLDIWASLLSTGVICTFYTTIVSEGAGGSRGSPGVPSAHPWLCLVQGGMKAVIWTDVFQVFVMLSGFIAIIIRGMLLVGGPTRVLGIAANGSRVNFGE
;
A
#
# COMPACT_ATOMS: atom_id res chain seq x y z
N LEU A 1 22.67 11.69 -9.65
CA LEU A 1 21.31 11.88 -10.20
C LEU A 1 20.77 13.18 -9.63
N THR A 2 20.72 14.26 -10.41
CA THR A 2 20.03 15.48 -10.01
C THR A 2 18.59 15.36 -10.49
N PHE A 3 17.60 15.54 -9.62
CA PHE A 3 16.20 15.56 -10.04
C PHE A 3 15.99 16.71 -11.02
N GLY A 4 15.53 16.37 -12.22
CA GLY A 4 15.14 17.38 -13.20
C GLY A 4 13.85 18.06 -12.78
N LEU A 5 13.58 19.23 -13.37
CA LEU A 5 12.27 19.89 -13.28
C LEU A 5 11.11 18.95 -13.67
N TRP A 6 11.36 18.03 -14.60
CA TRP A 6 10.40 17.02 -15.04
C TRP A 6 10.07 15.99 -13.96
N ASP A 7 11.05 15.58 -13.13
CA ASP A 7 10.82 14.59 -12.07
C ASP A 7 9.93 15.18 -10.96
N TYR A 8 10.20 16.43 -10.57
CA TYR A 8 9.34 17.17 -9.65
C TYR A 8 7.94 17.43 -10.23
N GLY A 9 7.85 17.72 -11.54
CA GLY A 9 6.58 17.90 -12.23
C GLY A 9 5.72 16.62 -12.20
N VAL A 10 6.31 15.46 -12.49
CA VAL A 10 5.61 14.16 -12.44
C VAL A 10 5.22 13.81 -11.00
N PHE A 11 6.11 14.03 -10.03
CA PHE A 11 5.80 13.79 -8.61
C PHE A 11 4.66 14.68 -8.12
N GLY A 12 4.71 15.98 -8.44
CA GLY A 12 3.65 16.93 -8.11
C GLY A 12 2.32 16.57 -8.78
N LEU A 13 2.35 16.20 -10.06
CA LEU A 13 1.16 15.76 -10.79
C LEU A 13 0.55 14.49 -10.18
N MET A 14 1.37 13.51 -9.81
CA MET A 14 0.91 12.30 -9.14
C MET A 14 0.19 12.64 -7.83
N LEU A 15 0.80 13.48 -6.99
CA LEU A 15 0.19 13.92 -5.73
C LEU A 15 -1.12 14.67 -5.97
N LEU A 16 -1.15 15.57 -6.96
CA LEU A 16 -2.36 16.33 -7.31
C LEU A 16 -3.50 15.42 -7.79
N ILE A 17 -3.20 14.40 -8.59
CA ILE A 17 -4.22 13.44 -9.06
C ILE A 17 -4.72 12.61 -7.86
N SER A 18 -3.84 12.08 -7.02
CA SER A 18 -4.22 11.31 -5.83
C SER A 18 -5.06 12.14 -4.85
N THR A 19 -4.63 13.37 -4.56
CA THR A 19 -5.40 14.30 -3.73
C THR A 19 -6.73 14.66 -4.41
N GLY A 20 -6.74 14.90 -5.72
CA GLY A 20 -7.95 15.20 -6.49
C GLY A 20 -9.00 14.09 -6.43
N ILE A 21 -8.60 12.82 -6.56
CA ILE A 21 -9.49 11.66 -6.44
C ILE A 21 -10.11 11.60 -5.04
N GLY A 22 -9.29 11.81 -4.00
CA GLY A 22 -9.76 11.83 -2.61
C GLY A 22 -10.73 12.99 -2.32
N LEU A 23 -10.41 14.20 -2.79
CA LEU A 23 -11.25 15.39 -2.68
C LEU A 23 -12.57 15.23 -3.43
N PHE A 24 -12.54 14.70 -4.65
CA PHE A 24 -13.74 14.46 -5.46
C PHE A 24 -14.69 13.51 -4.72
N HIS A 25 -14.17 12.43 -4.13
CA HIS A 25 -14.97 11.50 -3.35
C HIS A 25 -15.47 12.09 -2.01
N GLY A 26 -14.71 12.98 -1.37
CA GLY A 26 -15.14 13.68 -0.16
C GLY A 26 -16.23 14.72 -0.42
N LEU A 27 -16.06 15.56 -1.44
CA LEU A 27 -16.93 16.70 -1.74
C LEU A 27 -18.17 16.34 -2.56
N VAL A 28 -18.02 15.55 -3.63
CA VAL A 28 -19.11 15.31 -4.61
C VAL A 28 -20.07 14.20 -4.15
N LYS A 29 -19.58 13.22 -3.37
CA LYS A 29 -20.42 12.13 -2.84
C LYS A 29 -20.93 12.38 -1.41
N GLY A 30 -20.68 13.56 -0.84
CA GLY A 30 -21.30 14.03 0.39
C GLY A 30 -20.83 13.37 1.70
N GLY A 31 -19.57 12.91 1.75
CA GLY A 31 -18.92 12.33 2.94
C GLY A 31 -19.59 11.07 3.51
N GLN A 32 -18.83 10.23 4.22
CA GLN A 32 -19.44 9.12 4.96
C GLN A 32 -20.04 9.64 6.26
N LYS A 33 -21.38 9.65 6.35
CA LYS A 33 -22.13 10.27 7.46
C LYS A 33 -22.19 9.43 8.75
N THR A 34 -21.77 8.16 8.68
CA THR A 34 -21.81 7.21 9.81
C THR A 34 -20.45 6.56 9.99
N SER A 35 -20.03 6.36 11.24
CA SER A 35 -18.74 5.75 11.59
C SER A 35 -18.59 4.33 11.02
N GLU A 36 -19.68 3.55 10.93
CA GLU A 36 -19.64 2.23 10.26
C GLU A 36 -19.42 2.35 8.75
N ASP A 37 -20.03 3.34 8.10
CA ASP A 37 -19.80 3.59 6.68
C ASP A 37 -18.34 3.99 6.46
N PHE A 38 -17.77 4.82 7.34
CA PHE A 38 -16.37 5.26 7.28
C PHE A 38 -15.38 4.08 7.16
N PHE A 39 -15.51 3.07 8.02
CA PHE A 39 -14.61 1.91 8.04
C PHE A 39 -14.97 0.84 7.00
N THR A 40 -16.26 0.61 6.74
CA THR A 40 -16.70 -0.50 5.87
C THR A 40 -16.92 -0.10 4.43
N GLY A 41 -16.77 1.19 4.10
CA GLY A 41 -17.05 1.70 2.76
C GLY A 41 -18.51 1.51 2.34
N GLY A 42 -19.43 1.36 3.30
CA GLY A 42 -20.84 1.06 3.09
C GLY A 42 -21.12 -0.27 2.37
N ARG A 43 -20.16 -1.20 2.32
CA ARG A 43 -20.28 -2.57 1.74
C ARG A 43 -20.87 -2.67 0.32
N ARG A 44 -20.96 -1.55 -0.41
CA ARG A 44 -21.54 -1.45 -1.77
C ARG A 44 -20.49 -1.36 -2.88
N MET A 45 -19.20 -1.51 -2.53
CA MET A 45 -18.12 -1.45 -3.51
C MET A 45 -17.97 -2.77 -4.26
N SER A 46 -17.66 -2.68 -5.56
CA SER A 46 -17.37 -3.84 -6.38
C SER A 46 -16.10 -4.55 -5.90
N ALA A 47 -16.04 -5.87 -6.10
CA ALA A 47 -14.92 -6.68 -5.61
C ALA A 47 -13.58 -6.33 -6.28
N LEU A 48 -13.60 -5.81 -7.50
CA LEU A 48 -12.40 -5.53 -8.28
C LEU A 48 -11.57 -4.35 -7.72
N PRO A 49 -12.14 -3.15 -7.44
CA PRO A 49 -11.40 -2.08 -6.75
C PRO A 49 -10.89 -2.48 -5.37
N VAL A 50 -11.69 -3.24 -4.61
CA VAL A 50 -11.28 -3.75 -3.28
C VAL A 50 -10.09 -4.70 -3.41
N GLY A 51 -10.11 -5.60 -4.38
CA GLY A 51 -8.98 -6.50 -4.67
C GLY A 51 -7.73 -5.74 -5.10
N LEU A 52 -7.86 -4.73 -5.95
CA LEU A 52 -6.75 -3.88 -6.37
C LEU A 52 -6.15 -3.08 -5.21
N SER A 53 -6.97 -2.52 -4.34
CA SER A 53 -6.49 -1.83 -3.12
C SER A 53 -5.82 -2.79 -2.13
N LEU A 54 -6.36 -4.00 -1.99
CA LEU A 54 -5.69 -5.06 -1.21
C LEU A 54 -4.33 -5.41 -1.82
N SER A 55 -4.22 -5.53 -3.15
CA SER A 55 -2.94 -5.73 -3.84
C SER A 55 -1.99 -4.55 -3.67
N ALA A 56 -2.49 -3.31 -3.71
CA ALA A 56 -1.72 -2.09 -3.46
C ALA A 56 -1.09 -2.11 -2.07
N SER A 57 -1.84 -2.58 -1.07
CA SER A 57 -1.37 -2.69 0.31
C SER A 57 -0.18 -3.63 0.48
N PHE A 58 -0.04 -4.63 -0.40
CA PHE A 58 1.14 -5.51 -0.42
C PHE A 58 2.33 -4.90 -1.16
N MET A 59 2.10 -3.98 -2.10
CA MET A 59 3.15 -3.34 -2.91
C MET A 59 3.91 -2.29 -2.08
N SER A 60 4.96 -2.72 -1.38
CA SER A 60 5.85 -1.82 -0.63
C SER A 60 7.19 -1.61 -1.31
N ALA A 61 7.92 -0.56 -0.90
CA ALA A 61 9.27 -0.27 -1.40
C ALA A 61 10.25 -1.45 -1.20
N ILE A 62 10.01 -2.28 -0.17
CA ILE A 62 10.76 -3.51 0.07
C ILE A 62 10.56 -4.51 -1.06
N GLN A 63 9.36 -4.67 -1.61
CA GLN A 63 9.16 -5.58 -2.75
C GLN A 63 9.82 -5.03 -4.02
N VAL A 64 9.72 -3.71 -4.25
CA VAL A 64 10.31 -3.05 -5.43
C VAL A 64 11.83 -3.28 -5.51
N LEU A 65 12.53 -3.17 -4.38
CA LEU A 65 13.98 -3.34 -4.31
C LEU A 65 14.40 -4.79 -4.01
N GLY A 66 13.61 -5.50 -3.20
CA GLY A 66 13.91 -6.84 -2.71
C GLY A 66 13.69 -7.93 -3.76
N VAL A 67 12.61 -7.86 -4.54
CA VAL A 67 12.30 -8.89 -5.56
C VAL A 67 13.39 -8.98 -6.63
N PRO A 68 13.89 -7.87 -7.23
CA PRO A 68 15.02 -7.94 -8.15
C PRO A 68 16.31 -8.44 -7.48
N ALA A 69 16.55 -8.09 -6.21
CA ALA A 69 17.73 -8.55 -5.47
C ALA A 69 17.70 -10.06 -5.20
N GLU A 70 16.54 -10.59 -4.82
CA GLU A 70 16.33 -12.03 -4.65
C GLU A 70 16.42 -12.76 -5.99
N ALA A 71 15.80 -12.23 -7.05
CA ALA A 71 15.93 -12.79 -8.40
C ALA A 71 17.38 -12.76 -8.90
N TYR A 72 18.18 -11.75 -8.51
CA TYR A 72 19.60 -11.68 -8.85
C TYR A 72 20.43 -12.74 -8.11
N ARG A 73 20.08 -13.04 -6.85
CA ARG A 73 20.85 -13.93 -5.97
C ARG A 73 20.45 -15.41 -6.06
N TYR A 74 19.14 -15.68 -6.14
CA TYR A 74 18.57 -17.03 -6.16
C TYR A 74 18.03 -17.46 -7.53
N GLY A 75 18.02 -16.55 -8.52
CA GLY A 75 17.58 -16.86 -9.88
C GLY A 75 16.11 -17.26 -9.98
N ALA A 76 15.80 -18.17 -10.89
CA ALA A 76 14.45 -18.63 -11.19
C ALA A 76 13.78 -19.41 -10.06
N LYS A 77 14.53 -19.84 -9.03
CA LYS A 77 13.96 -20.45 -7.81
C LYS A 77 12.98 -19.54 -7.09
N PHE A 78 13.15 -18.22 -7.22
CA PHE A 78 12.20 -17.22 -6.71
C PHE A 78 10.77 -17.42 -7.26
N LEU A 79 10.60 -18.00 -8.46
CA LEU A 79 9.28 -18.29 -9.03
C LEU A 79 8.48 -19.29 -8.19
N TRP A 80 9.14 -20.22 -7.48
CA TRP A 80 8.45 -21.12 -6.54
C TRP A 80 7.81 -20.35 -5.38
N MET A 81 8.47 -19.29 -4.90
CA MET A 81 7.89 -18.42 -3.86
C MET A 81 6.69 -17.65 -4.41
N CYS A 82 6.76 -17.14 -5.64
CA CYS A 82 5.62 -16.48 -6.29
C CYS A 82 4.42 -17.43 -6.45
N LEU A 83 4.65 -18.68 -6.87
CA LEU A 83 3.60 -19.69 -7.00
C LEU A 83 2.96 -20.01 -5.65
N GLY A 84 3.75 -20.19 -4.59
CA GLY A 84 3.25 -20.39 -3.23
C GLY A 84 2.38 -19.23 -2.75
N GLN A 85 2.80 -17.99 -3.02
CA GLN A 85 2.03 -16.79 -2.64
C GLN A 85 0.70 -16.68 -3.39
N LEU A 86 0.66 -17.05 -4.68
CA LEU A 86 -0.57 -17.10 -5.47
C LEU A 86 -1.54 -18.14 -4.91
N LEU A 87 -1.06 -19.35 -4.61
CA LEU A 87 -1.88 -20.41 -4.01
C LEU A 87 -2.41 -20.01 -2.63
N ASN A 88 -1.58 -19.42 -1.77
CA ASN A 88 -2.01 -18.95 -0.46
C ASN A 88 -3.13 -17.89 -0.57
N THR A 89 -3.02 -16.97 -1.53
CA THR A 89 -4.03 -15.93 -1.76
C THR A 89 -5.34 -16.53 -2.26
N LEU A 90 -5.27 -17.51 -3.18
CA LEU A 90 -6.45 -18.22 -3.70
C LEU A 90 -7.16 -19.03 -2.60
N LEU A 91 -6.41 -19.79 -1.80
CA LEU A 91 -6.95 -20.53 -0.67
C LEU A 91 -7.59 -19.61 0.36
N THR A 92 -6.94 -18.47 0.66
CA THR A 92 -7.50 -17.47 1.57
C THR A 92 -8.81 -16.90 1.04
N ALA A 93 -8.85 -16.55 -0.25
CA ALA A 93 -10.04 -16.02 -0.89
C ALA A 93 -11.20 -17.03 -0.95
N GLN A 94 -10.93 -18.32 -1.12
CA GLN A 94 -11.97 -19.35 -1.24
C GLN A 94 -12.44 -19.89 0.11
N LEU A 95 -11.54 -20.06 1.09
CA LEU A 95 -11.86 -20.68 2.38
C LEU A 95 -12.27 -19.65 3.44
N PHE A 96 -11.51 -18.57 3.58
CA PHE A 96 -11.70 -17.63 4.68
C PHE A 96 -12.70 -16.53 4.35
N LEU A 97 -12.70 -15.99 3.13
CA LEU A 97 -13.62 -14.94 2.70
C LEU A 97 -15.11 -15.30 2.89
N PRO A 98 -15.61 -16.51 2.51
CA PRO A 98 -17.03 -16.82 2.70
C PRO A 98 -17.42 -16.94 4.18
N ILE A 99 -16.49 -17.36 5.04
CA ILE A 99 -16.71 -17.44 6.49
C ILE A 99 -16.87 -16.02 7.05
N PHE A 100 -15.92 -15.13 6.78
CA PHE A 100 -15.98 -13.74 7.25
C PHE A 100 -17.20 -12.97 6.72
N TYR A 101 -17.57 -13.21 5.46
CA TYR A 101 -18.73 -12.55 4.85
C TYR A 101 -20.05 -12.95 5.53
N ARG A 102 -20.22 -14.23 5.90
CA ARG A 102 -21.42 -14.73 6.61
C ARG A 102 -21.54 -14.18 8.02
N LEU A 103 -20.42 -14.01 8.73
CA LEU A 103 -20.40 -13.55 10.13
C LEU A 103 -20.52 -12.01 10.28
N ARG A 104 -20.44 -11.24 9.18
CA ARG A 104 -20.55 -9.76 9.13
C ARG A 104 -19.68 -9.00 10.14
N LEU A 105 -18.54 -9.58 10.54
CA LEU A 105 -17.61 -8.99 11.51
C LEU A 105 -16.90 -7.77 10.92
N THR A 106 -16.57 -6.79 11.76
CA THR A 106 -15.81 -5.60 11.34
C THR A 106 -14.30 -5.79 11.52
N SER A 107 -13.88 -6.76 12.34
CA SER A 107 -12.48 -7.09 12.60
C SER A 107 -12.24 -8.60 12.60
N THR A 108 -11.14 -9.04 11.99
CA THR A 108 -10.70 -10.44 12.00
C THR A 108 -10.48 -10.95 13.43
N TYR A 109 -10.06 -10.10 14.37
CA TYR A 109 -9.84 -10.51 15.76
C TYR A 109 -11.13 -10.75 16.55
N GLU A 110 -12.26 -10.20 16.09
CA GLU A 110 -13.58 -10.49 16.68
C GLU A 110 -13.95 -11.96 16.48
N TYR A 111 -13.52 -12.56 15.36
CA TYR A 111 -13.70 -13.99 15.11
C TYR A 111 -12.96 -14.84 16.15
N LEU A 112 -11.72 -14.46 16.49
CA LEU A 112 -10.93 -15.17 17.50
C LEU A 112 -11.56 -15.11 18.89
N GLU A 113 -12.17 -13.98 19.25
CA GLU A 113 -12.89 -13.84 20.51
C GLU A 113 -14.13 -14.73 20.58
N ARG A 114 -14.95 -14.75 19.50
CA ARG A 114 -16.15 -15.58 19.45
C ARG A 114 -15.84 -17.09 19.44
N ARG A 115 -14.70 -17.50 18.85
CA ARG A 115 -14.34 -18.91 18.71
C ARG A 115 -13.56 -19.47 19.91
N PHE A 116 -12.74 -18.66 20.57
CA PHE A 116 -11.82 -19.10 21.63
C PHE A 116 -12.07 -18.35 22.95
N SER A 117 -11.57 -17.12 23.06
CA SER A 117 -11.72 -16.27 24.25
C SER A 117 -11.14 -14.87 24.01
N ARG A 118 -11.46 -13.93 24.90
CA ARG A 118 -10.95 -12.54 24.87
C ARG A 118 -9.43 -12.46 24.99
N SER A 119 -8.78 -13.40 25.67
CA SER A 119 -7.32 -13.46 25.79
C SER A 119 -6.64 -13.72 24.45
N VAL A 120 -7.19 -14.61 23.62
CA VAL A 120 -6.67 -14.89 22.27
C VAL A 120 -6.80 -13.67 21.36
N ARG A 121 -7.92 -12.93 21.47
CA ARG A 121 -8.09 -11.64 20.77
C ARG A 121 -7.03 -10.63 21.18
N LEU A 122 -6.74 -10.51 22.48
CA LEU A 122 -5.73 -9.57 22.97
C LEU A 122 -4.34 -9.95 22.45
N CYS A 123 -3.93 -11.21 22.58
CA CYS A 123 -2.64 -11.70 22.08
C CYS A 123 -2.50 -11.52 20.56
N GLY A 124 -3.54 -11.85 19.78
CA GLY A 124 -3.52 -11.70 18.34
C GLY A 124 -3.43 -10.24 17.89
N THR A 125 -4.16 -9.34 18.57
CA THR A 125 -4.10 -7.90 18.27
C THR A 125 -2.74 -7.32 18.65
N LEU A 126 -2.20 -7.68 19.81
CA LEU A 126 -0.87 -7.24 20.25
C LEU A 126 0.23 -7.71 19.31
N GLN A 127 0.22 -8.99 18.92
CA GLN A 127 1.19 -9.54 17.97
C GLN A 127 1.16 -8.79 16.64
N TYR A 128 -0.04 -8.45 16.14
CA TYR A 128 -0.18 -7.71 14.90
C TYR A 128 0.26 -6.25 15.01
N VAL A 129 -0.06 -5.57 16.12
CA VAL A 129 0.41 -4.20 16.36
C VAL A 129 1.93 -4.15 16.38
N VAL A 130 2.58 -5.07 17.12
CA VAL A 130 4.04 -5.15 17.17
C VAL A 130 4.63 -5.46 15.80
N ALA A 131 4.10 -6.46 15.09
CA ALA A 131 4.57 -6.81 13.75
C ALA A 131 4.42 -5.64 12.75
N THR A 132 3.29 -4.93 12.79
CA THR A 132 3.02 -3.78 11.91
C THR A 132 3.94 -2.60 12.25
N MET A 133 4.23 -2.35 13.53
CA MET A 133 5.15 -1.30 13.95
C MET A 133 6.57 -1.56 13.45
N LEU A 134 7.06 -2.80 13.55
CA LEU A 134 8.37 -3.19 13.01
C LEU A 134 8.39 -3.10 11.47
N TYR A 135 7.34 -3.60 10.81
CA TYR A 135 7.24 -3.59 9.36
C TYR A 135 7.22 -2.17 8.79
N THR A 136 6.37 -1.29 9.32
CA THR A 136 6.25 0.10 8.86
C THR A 136 7.54 0.89 9.07
N GLY A 137 8.30 0.63 10.13
CA GLY A 137 9.63 1.20 10.33
C GLY A 137 10.61 0.86 9.19
N ILE A 138 10.64 -0.40 8.77
CA ILE A 138 11.49 -0.85 7.64
C ILE A 138 10.99 -0.25 6.32
N VAL A 139 9.68 -0.17 6.12
CA VAL A 139 9.10 0.39 4.89
C VAL A 139 9.45 1.87 4.70
N ILE A 140 9.45 2.67 5.77
CA ILE A 140 9.78 4.11 5.71
C ILE A 140 11.28 4.34 5.45
N TYR A 141 12.14 3.38 5.79
CA TYR A 141 13.58 3.49 5.55
C TYR A 141 13.94 3.54 4.05
N ALA A 142 13.27 2.76 3.20
CA ALA A 142 13.56 2.70 1.77
C ALA A 142 13.41 4.06 1.03
N PRO A 143 12.29 4.81 1.16
CA PRO A 143 12.18 6.14 0.56
C PRO A 143 13.11 7.16 1.23
N ALA A 144 13.39 7.05 2.54
CA ALA A 144 14.35 7.92 3.22
C ALA A 144 15.78 7.74 2.69
N LEU A 145 16.17 6.49 2.40
CA LEU A 145 17.46 6.17 1.78
C LEU A 145 17.57 6.78 0.38
N ILE A 146 16.52 6.65 -0.45
CA ILE A 146 16.49 7.24 -1.79
C ILE A 146 16.53 8.77 -1.70
N LEU A 147 15.79 9.38 -0.76
CA LEU A 147 15.78 10.83 -0.57
C LEU A 147 17.15 11.36 -0.11
N ASN A 148 17.84 10.63 0.77
CA ASN A 148 19.21 10.96 1.19
C ASN A 148 20.19 10.94 0.00
N GLN A 149 20.10 9.93 -0.87
CA GLN A 149 20.96 9.84 -2.07
C GLN A 149 20.74 10.97 -3.08
N VAL A 150 19.55 11.57 -3.07
CA VAL A 150 19.13 12.60 -4.02
C VAL A 150 19.38 14.01 -3.50
N THR A 151 18.99 14.25 -2.25
CA THR A 151 19.03 15.58 -1.62
C THR A 151 20.31 15.82 -0.81
N GLY A 152 21.06 14.76 -0.49
CA GLY A 152 22.22 14.82 0.40
C GLY A 152 21.87 15.08 1.87
N LEU A 153 20.58 15.16 2.22
CA LEU A 153 20.12 15.35 3.59
C LEU A 153 20.33 14.09 4.42
N ASP A 154 20.76 14.25 5.68
CA ASP A 154 20.98 13.14 6.59
C ASP A 154 19.74 12.22 6.73
N ILE A 155 19.98 10.90 6.75
CA ILE A 155 18.92 9.88 6.79
C ILE A 155 18.03 10.08 8.01
N TRP A 156 18.61 10.45 9.18
CA TRP A 156 17.83 10.66 10.40
C TRP A 156 16.88 11.85 10.29
N ALA A 157 17.31 12.92 9.64
CA ALA A 157 16.45 14.09 9.38
C ALA A 157 15.28 13.74 8.45
N SER A 158 15.51 12.94 7.41
CA SER A 158 14.45 12.45 6.51
C SER A 158 13.48 11.49 7.23
N LEU A 159 14.00 10.63 8.10
CA LEU A 159 13.19 9.66 8.84
C LEU A 159 12.28 10.37 9.86
N LEU A 160 12.85 11.29 10.64
CA LEU A 160 12.13 12.06 11.65
C LEU A 160 11.09 12.98 11.02
N SER A 161 11.42 13.69 9.94
CA SER A 161 10.46 14.56 9.25
C SER A 161 9.27 13.78 8.70
N THR A 162 9.50 12.64 8.04
CA THR A 162 8.42 11.76 7.54
C THR A 162 7.57 11.23 8.69
N GLY A 163 8.18 10.82 9.80
CA GLY A 163 7.47 10.36 11.01
C GLY A 163 6.60 11.45 11.64
N VAL A 164 7.10 12.69 11.72
CA VAL A 164 6.34 13.85 12.21
C VAL A 164 5.16 14.16 11.30
N ILE A 165 5.36 14.17 9.98
CA ILE A 165 4.29 14.39 9.00
C ILE A 165 3.21 13.32 9.12
N CYS A 166 3.59 12.05 9.20
CA CYS A 166 2.65 10.93 9.38
C CYS A 166 1.90 11.01 10.71
N THR A 167 2.58 11.37 11.80
CA THR A 167 1.96 11.52 13.12
C THR A 167 0.96 12.67 13.12
N PHE A 168 1.35 13.83 12.59
CA PHE A 168 0.49 15.01 12.47
C PHE A 168 -0.73 14.75 11.59
N TYR A 169 -0.54 14.06 10.46
CA TYR A 169 -1.65 13.63 9.61
C TYR A 169 -2.59 12.67 10.35
N THR A 170 -2.04 11.71 11.11
CA THR A 170 -2.83 10.74 11.89
C THR A 170 -3.62 11.42 13.01
N THR A 171 -3.04 12.40 13.70
CA THR A 171 -3.73 13.15 14.76
C THR A 171 -4.90 13.95 14.19
N ILE A 172 -4.72 14.60 13.03
CA ILE A 172 -5.79 15.32 12.34
C ILE A 172 -6.92 14.37 11.89
N VAL A 173 -6.55 13.19 11.37
CA VAL A 173 -7.51 12.14 11.01
C VAL A 173 -8.34 11.70 12.24
N SER A 174 -7.69 11.51 13.38
CA SER A 174 -8.33 11.07 14.63
C SER A 174 -9.31 12.12 15.17
N GLU A 175 -8.92 13.40 15.16
CA GLU A 175 -9.79 14.50 15.57
C GLU A 175 -11.00 14.67 14.64
N GLY A 176 -10.79 14.52 13.32
CA GLY A 176 -11.86 14.56 12.31
C GLY A 176 -12.89 13.43 12.47
N ALA A 177 -12.46 12.24 12.92
CA ALA A 177 -13.35 11.11 13.18
C ALA A 177 -14.14 11.24 14.50
N GLY A 178 -13.57 11.92 15.51
CA GLY A 178 -14.22 12.17 16.81
C GLY A 178 -15.21 13.34 16.82
N GLY A 179 -15.11 14.26 15.85
CA GLY A 179 -15.88 15.52 15.79
C GLY A 179 -17.37 15.43 15.44
N SER A 180 -17.96 14.25 15.24
CA SER A 180 -19.40 14.11 14.95
C SER A 180 -20.33 14.28 16.16
N ARG A 181 -19.81 14.61 17.35
CA ARG A 181 -20.64 15.09 18.47
C ARG A 181 -20.65 16.63 18.51
N GLY A 182 -21.49 17.22 17.66
CA GLY A 182 -22.13 18.50 17.96
C GLY A 182 -21.38 19.79 17.61
N SER A 183 -21.06 20.03 16.34
CA SER A 183 -20.90 21.42 15.87
C SER A 183 -21.48 21.63 14.46
N PRO A 184 -22.43 22.57 14.30
CA PRO A 184 -22.93 22.96 12.99
C PRO A 184 -21.89 23.85 12.29
N GLY A 185 -21.49 23.48 11.08
CA GLY A 185 -20.96 24.42 10.10
C GLY A 185 -19.46 24.75 10.13
N VAL A 186 -18.56 23.76 10.27
CA VAL A 186 -17.14 23.99 9.92
C VAL A 186 -17.01 23.98 8.39
N PRO A 187 -16.45 25.01 7.73
CA PRO A 187 -16.39 25.08 6.28
C PRO A 187 -15.54 23.93 5.72
N SER A 188 -16.07 23.25 4.71
CA SER A 188 -15.47 22.17 3.92
C SER A 188 -14.24 22.60 3.08
N ALA A 189 -13.55 23.69 3.45
CA ALA A 189 -12.59 24.38 2.59
C ALA A 189 -11.12 23.96 2.79
N HIS A 190 -10.80 23.07 3.74
CA HIS A 190 -9.44 22.55 3.88
C HIS A 190 -9.28 21.23 3.09
N PRO A 191 -8.40 21.18 2.08
CA PRO A 191 -8.19 19.98 1.25
C PRO A 191 -7.85 18.73 2.06
N TRP A 192 -7.08 18.91 3.14
CA TRP A 192 -6.69 17.84 4.05
C TRP A 192 -7.89 17.22 4.76
N LEU A 193 -8.88 18.01 5.19
CA LEU A 193 -10.07 17.51 5.87
C LEU A 193 -11.00 16.72 4.93
N CYS A 194 -11.04 17.10 3.65
CA CYS A 194 -11.85 16.43 2.64
C CYS A 194 -11.28 15.07 2.23
N LEU A 195 -9.95 14.92 2.22
CA LEU A 195 -9.27 13.63 2.09
C LEU A 195 -9.65 12.69 3.25
N VAL A 196 -9.68 13.22 4.48
CA VAL A 196 -10.12 12.48 5.66
C VAL A 196 -11.59 12.08 5.54
N GLN A 197 -12.48 12.98 5.10
CA GLN A 197 -13.92 12.70 4.94
C GLN A 197 -14.26 11.73 3.79
N GLY A 198 -13.34 11.49 2.85
CA GLY A 198 -13.51 10.53 1.77
C GLY A 198 -13.60 9.07 2.23
N GLY A 199 -13.15 8.78 3.46
CA GLY A 199 -13.23 7.48 4.12
C GLY A 199 -12.62 6.33 3.32
N MET A 200 -13.01 5.08 3.65
CA MET A 200 -12.46 3.88 3.00
C MET A 200 -12.66 3.87 1.47
N LYS A 201 -13.71 4.54 0.97
CA LYS A 201 -13.98 4.63 -0.48
C LYS A 201 -12.91 5.43 -1.21
N ALA A 202 -12.56 6.61 -0.68
CA ALA A 202 -11.53 7.44 -1.30
C ALA A 202 -10.19 6.72 -1.33
N VAL A 203 -9.82 6.07 -0.22
CA VAL A 203 -8.58 5.29 -0.09
C VAL A 203 -8.50 4.18 -1.15
N ILE A 204 -9.56 3.39 -1.32
CA ILE A 204 -9.56 2.32 -2.32
C ILE A 204 -9.37 2.85 -3.74
N TRP A 205 -9.97 4.00 -4.08
CA TRP A 205 -9.82 4.58 -5.41
C TRP A 205 -8.44 5.20 -5.64
N THR A 206 -7.85 5.81 -4.61
CA THR A 206 -6.46 6.29 -4.68
C THR A 206 -5.48 5.12 -4.80
N ASP A 207 -5.74 4.00 -4.13
CA ASP A 207 -4.92 2.79 -4.22
C ASP A 207 -4.99 2.16 -5.62
N VAL A 208 -6.18 2.11 -6.22
CA VAL A 208 -6.35 1.61 -7.60
C VAL A 208 -5.50 2.43 -8.56
N PHE A 209 -5.56 3.76 -8.46
CA PHE A 209 -4.72 4.65 -9.25
C PHE A 209 -3.23 4.39 -8.98
N GLN A 210 -2.84 4.25 -7.71
CA GLN A 210 -1.47 3.96 -7.31
C GLN A 210 -0.96 2.65 -7.91
N VAL A 211 -1.77 1.59 -7.96
CA VAL A 211 -1.39 0.31 -8.59
C VAL A 211 -1.08 0.50 -10.07
N PHE A 212 -1.89 1.25 -10.81
CA PHE A 212 -1.61 1.51 -12.22
C PHE A 212 -0.31 2.29 -12.42
N VAL A 213 -0.08 3.32 -11.59
CA VAL A 213 1.17 4.09 -11.62
C VAL A 213 2.36 3.19 -11.33
N MET A 214 2.30 2.36 -10.29
CA MET A 214 3.38 1.43 -9.94
C MET A 214 3.63 0.41 -11.04
N LEU A 215 2.59 -0.23 -11.59
CA LEU A 215 2.71 -1.19 -12.69
C LEU A 215 3.35 -0.55 -13.94
N SER A 216 2.93 0.66 -14.29
CA SER A 216 3.52 1.39 -15.42
C SER A 216 5.01 1.68 -15.19
N GLY A 217 5.40 2.04 -13.97
CA GLY A 217 6.80 2.24 -13.57
C GLY A 217 7.63 0.96 -13.67
N PHE A 218 7.10 -0.17 -13.17
CA PHE A 218 7.77 -1.46 -13.28
C PHE A 218 7.98 -1.88 -14.73
N ILE A 219 6.96 -1.76 -15.58
CA ILE A 219 7.05 -2.08 -17.00
C ILE A 219 8.10 -1.20 -17.69
N ALA A 220 8.12 0.10 -17.40
CA ALA A 220 9.11 1.03 -17.95
C ALA A 220 10.55 0.67 -17.55
N ILE A 221 10.76 0.30 -16.27
CA ILE A 221 12.07 -0.15 -15.76
C ILE A 221 12.51 -1.43 -16.48
N ILE A 222 11.61 -2.41 -16.63
CA ILE A 222 11.92 -3.68 -17.31
C ILE A 222 12.28 -3.42 -18.78
N ILE A 223 11.49 -2.61 -19.49
CA ILE A 223 11.76 -2.26 -20.90
C ILE A 223 13.11 -1.57 -21.04
N ARG A 224 13.40 -0.53 -20.23
CA ARG A 224 14.70 0.16 -20.25
C ARG A 224 15.85 -0.79 -19.91
N GLY A 225 15.67 -1.66 -18.91
CA GLY A 225 16.65 -2.69 -18.55
C GLY A 225 16.94 -3.64 -19.71
N MET A 226 15.91 -4.13 -20.42
CA MET A 226 16.08 -4.99 -21.59
C MET A 226 16.79 -4.28 -22.74
N LEU A 227 16.46 -3.01 -23.00
CA LEU A 227 17.08 -2.21 -24.05
C LEU A 227 18.58 -1.97 -23.77
N LEU A 228 18.96 -1.71 -22.51
CA LEU A 228 20.37 -1.50 -22.13
C LEU A 228 21.23 -2.75 -22.34
N VAL A 229 20.65 -3.94 -22.17
CA VAL A 229 21.37 -5.21 -22.35
C VAL A 229 21.44 -5.62 -23.84
N GLY A 230 20.70 -4.96 -24.72
CA GLY A 230 20.66 -5.25 -26.16
C GLY A 230 19.56 -6.24 -26.56
N GLY A 231 18.49 -6.35 -25.77
CA GLY A 231 17.28 -7.11 -26.11
C GLY A 231 16.95 -8.29 -25.18
N PRO A 232 15.71 -8.77 -25.21
CA PRO A 232 15.20 -9.83 -24.31
C PRO A 232 15.91 -11.18 -24.51
N THR A 233 16.31 -11.50 -25.75
CA THR A 233 17.03 -12.74 -26.07
C THR A 233 18.42 -12.79 -25.43
N ARG A 234 19.12 -11.64 -25.37
CA ARG A 234 20.43 -11.54 -24.72
C ARG A 234 20.32 -11.58 -23.20
N VAL A 235 19.26 -11.00 -22.63
CA VAL A 235 18.95 -11.12 -21.19
C VAL A 235 18.72 -12.58 -20.80
N LEU A 236 17.92 -13.32 -21.58
CA LEU A 236 17.68 -14.74 -21.34
C LEU A 236 18.96 -15.58 -21.53
N GLY A 237 19.79 -15.25 -22.52
CA GLY A 237 21.09 -15.90 -22.70
C GLY A 237 22.05 -15.70 -21.52
N ILE A 238 22.12 -14.48 -20.97
CA ILE A 238 22.92 -14.18 -19.77
C ILE A 238 22.36 -14.91 -18.54
N ALA A 239 21.03 -14.96 -18.40
CA ALA A 239 20.39 -15.67 -17.30
C ALA A 239 20.67 -17.18 -17.35
N ALA A 240 20.61 -17.78 -18.55
CA ALA A 240 20.93 -19.19 -18.76
C ALA A 240 22.41 -19.50 -18.50
N ASN A 241 23.32 -18.63 -18.95
CA ASN A 241 24.76 -18.82 -18.77
C ASN A 241 25.23 -18.59 -17.31
N GLY A 242 24.48 -17.79 -16.53
CA GLY A 242 24.74 -17.56 -15.10
C GLY A 242 24.17 -18.62 -14.17
N SER A 243 23.73 -19.78 -14.69
CA SER A 243 23.03 -20.84 -13.94
C SER A 243 21.75 -20.38 -13.23
N ARG A 244 21.19 -19.22 -13.61
CA ARG A 244 20.05 -18.60 -12.93
C ARG A 244 18.70 -19.16 -13.38
N VAL A 245 18.67 -20.01 -14.41
CA VAL A 245 17.46 -20.62 -14.98
C VAL A 245 17.30 -22.10 -14.56
N ASN A 246 18.24 -22.67 -13.81
CA ASN A 246 18.13 -24.05 -13.33
C ASN A 246 17.14 -24.15 -12.15
N PHE A 247 16.05 -24.88 -12.38
CA PHE A 247 15.00 -25.16 -11.39
C PHE A 247 15.27 -26.41 -10.53
N GLY A 248 16.34 -27.17 -10.84
CA GLY A 248 16.48 -28.58 -10.45
C GLY A 248 17.72 -28.99 -9.63
N GLU A 249 18.53 -28.05 -9.13
CA GLU A 249 19.60 -28.36 -8.15
C GLU A 249 19.45 -27.51 -6.89
#